data_AF-A0A970M116-F1
#
_entry.id   AF-A0A970M116-F1
#
_cell.length_a   1.000
_cell.length_b   1.000
_cell.length_c   1.000
_cell.angle_alpha   90.00
_cell.angle_beta   90.00
_cell.angle_gamma   90.00
#
_symmetry.space_group_name_H-M   'P 1'
#
loop_
_entity.id
_entity.type
_entity.pdbx_description
1 polymer ?
#
loop_
_entity_poly.entity_id
_entity_poly.type
_entity_poly.pdbx_seq_one_letter_code
_entity_poly.pdbx_strand_id
1 'polypeptide(L)'
;MLLIHPPVARSCEAPAGIAGLAGFLNNHGGPCQVVDLNLEGIRHLIGNPGCPEGAEDTWTRRALKNRSAQLKKLSSWETYAQVDRHGSAVRSLNRVLAASQRQGGIRITLTDYSDSLLSPTRSADLISAATDPASNPFYPYFSERLSALIEGRNPRAVGISLNYLSQALCSFAVIGFLRKHYPELKIVLGGGLVSSWLSRPDWRDPF
;
A
#
# COMPACT_ATOMS: atom_id res chain seq x y z
N MET A 1 9.16 15.61 -8.91
CA MET A 1 8.11 15.19 -7.95
C MET A 1 8.07 13.68 -7.90
N LEU A 2 7.79 13.10 -6.74
CA LEU A 2 7.51 11.67 -6.58
C LEU A 2 6.02 11.48 -6.32
N LEU A 3 5.34 10.62 -7.07
CA LEU A 3 3.93 10.27 -6.87
C LEU A 3 3.83 8.85 -6.35
N ILE A 4 3.15 8.69 -5.21
CA ILE A 4 3.01 7.43 -4.49
C ILE A 4 1.57 6.93 -4.64
N HIS A 5 1.44 5.67 -5.08
CA HIS A 5 0.23 4.88 -4.88
C HIS A 5 0.38 4.02 -3.61
N PRO A 6 -0.23 4.40 -2.48
CA PRO A 6 -0.04 3.71 -1.21
C PRO A 6 -0.83 2.40 -1.12
N PRO A 7 -0.34 1.40 -0.37
CA PRO A 7 -1.13 0.22 -0.01
C PRO A 7 -2.27 0.59 0.96
N VAL A 8 -3.33 -0.19 1.11
CA VAL A 8 -3.77 -1.26 0.19
C VAL A 8 -4.89 -0.72 -0.70
N ALA A 9 -4.66 -0.74 -2.01
CA ALA A 9 -5.72 -0.61 -3.00
C ALA A 9 -5.92 -1.96 -3.69
N ARG A 10 -7.09 -2.15 -4.32
CA ARG A 10 -7.40 -3.39 -5.03
C ARG A 10 -6.31 -3.65 -6.09
N SER A 11 -5.59 -4.77 -5.99
CA SER A 11 -4.40 -5.01 -6.85
C SER A 11 -4.70 -5.12 -8.36
N CYS A 12 -5.97 -5.16 -8.75
CA CYS A 12 -6.41 -5.16 -10.15
C CYS A 12 -6.73 -3.75 -10.69
N GLU A 13 -6.64 -2.71 -9.87
CA GLU A 13 -6.93 -1.33 -10.27
C GLU A 13 -5.62 -0.60 -10.56
N ALA A 14 -5.35 -0.31 -11.84
CA ALA A 14 -4.24 0.56 -12.19
C ALA A 14 -4.52 1.98 -11.65
N PRO A 15 -3.54 2.67 -11.04
CA PRO A 15 -3.76 3.97 -10.44
C PRO A 15 -3.80 5.08 -11.51
N ALA A 16 -4.87 5.10 -12.31
CA ALA A 16 -5.01 5.97 -13.49
C ALA A 16 -4.87 7.47 -13.16
N GLY A 17 -5.31 7.90 -11.97
CA GLY A 17 -5.19 9.29 -11.53
C GLY A 17 -3.75 9.79 -11.47
N ILE A 18 -2.84 9.04 -10.85
CA ILE A 18 -1.42 9.46 -10.79
C ILE A 18 -0.69 9.22 -12.11
N ALA A 19 -1.13 8.25 -12.92
CA ALA A 19 -0.58 8.07 -14.27
C ALA A 19 -0.91 9.28 -15.16
N GLY A 20 -2.15 9.76 -15.13
CA GLY A 20 -2.57 10.97 -15.83
C GLY A 20 -1.83 12.22 -15.33
N LEU A 21 -1.72 12.38 -14.01
CA LEU A 21 -0.96 13.50 -13.42
C LEU A 21 0.53 13.44 -13.81
N ALA A 22 1.15 12.27 -13.80
CA ALA A 22 2.54 12.11 -14.22
C ALA A 22 2.73 12.46 -15.69
N GLY A 23 1.82 12.03 -16.57
CA GLY A 23 1.82 12.40 -17.99
C GLY A 23 1.71 13.91 -18.18
N PHE A 24 0.78 14.55 -17.48
CA PHE A 24 0.61 16.01 -17.52
C PHE A 24 1.88 16.75 -17.05
N LEU A 25 2.43 16.38 -15.89
CA LEU A 25 3.62 17.04 -15.33
C LEU A 25 4.83 16.88 -16.24
N ASN A 26 5.08 15.67 -16.74
CA ASN A 26 6.20 15.40 -17.63
C ASN A 26 6.09 16.20 -18.94
N ASN A 27 4.88 16.33 -19.50
CA ASN A 27 4.65 17.12 -20.72
C ASN A 27 4.88 18.62 -20.53
N HIS A 28 4.82 19.12 -19.29
CA HIS A 28 5.05 20.53 -18.94
C HIS A 28 6.44 20.77 -18.30
N GLY A 29 7.39 19.85 -18.50
CA GLY A 29 8.76 20.00 -18.01
C GLY A 29 8.95 19.81 -16.50
N GLY A 30 7.92 19.29 -15.80
CA GLY A 30 8.00 18.92 -14.40
C GLY A 30 8.40 17.45 -14.24
N PRO A 31 9.67 17.10 -13.97
CA PRO A 31 10.09 15.71 -13.88
C PRO A 31 9.30 14.98 -12.79
N CYS A 32 8.59 13.94 -13.17
CA CYS A 32 7.69 13.20 -12.31
C CYS A 32 7.97 11.70 -12.40
N GLN A 33 8.11 11.06 -11.23
CA GLN A 33 8.22 9.62 -11.12
C GLN A 33 7.04 9.07 -10.33
N VAL A 34 6.48 7.95 -10.79
CA VAL A 34 5.44 7.20 -10.09
C VAL A 34 6.07 6.00 -9.40
N VAL A 35 5.65 5.74 -8.16
CA VAL A 35 5.96 4.51 -7.42
C VAL A 35 4.66 3.86 -6.95
N ASP A 36 4.52 2.57 -7.24
CA ASP A 36 3.36 1.77 -6.86
C ASP A 36 3.70 0.95 -5.61
N LEU A 37 3.64 1.60 -4.44
CA LEU A 37 3.90 0.93 -3.16
C LEU A 37 2.83 -0.13 -2.84
N ASN A 38 1.64 -0.04 -3.42
CA ASN A 38 0.62 -1.06 -3.28
C ASN A 38 1.08 -2.38 -3.91
N LEU A 39 1.39 -2.37 -5.21
CA LEU A 39 1.83 -3.56 -5.93
C LEU A 39 3.20 -4.06 -5.41
N GLU A 40 4.15 -3.14 -5.26
CA GLU A 40 5.49 -3.46 -4.79
C GLU A 40 5.46 -4.04 -3.36
N GLY A 41 4.69 -3.43 -2.46
CA GLY A 41 4.54 -3.88 -1.07
C GLY A 41 3.84 -5.23 -0.93
N ILE A 42 2.75 -5.46 -1.68
CA ILE A 42 2.05 -6.76 -1.68
C ILE A 42 2.97 -7.87 -2.18
N ARG A 43 3.75 -7.61 -3.23
CA ARG A 43 4.75 -8.57 -3.73
C ARG A 43 5.84 -8.85 -2.71
N HIS A 44 6.29 -7.82 -1.98
CA HIS A 44 7.28 -8.00 -0.91
C HIS A 44 6.75 -8.91 0.21
N LEU A 45 5.53 -8.67 0.70
CA LEU A 45 4.90 -9.50 1.73
C LEU A 45 4.70 -10.95 1.27
N ILE A 46 4.29 -11.17 0.01
CA ILE A 46 4.16 -12.52 -0.55
C ILE A 46 5.54 -13.19 -0.72
N GLY A 47 6.58 -12.43 -1.10
CA GLY A 47 7.93 -12.95 -1.29
C GLY A 47 8.59 -13.36 0.01
N ASN A 48 8.37 -12.56 1.05
CA ASN A 48 8.97 -12.64 2.38
C ASN A 48 7.88 -12.85 3.44
N PRO A 49 7.16 -13.98 3.41
CA PRO A 49 6.17 -14.26 4.44
C PRO A 49 6.91 -14.33 5.77
N GLY A 50 6.45 -13.58 6.76
CA GLY A 50 6.97 -13.69 8.12
C GLY A 50 6.96 -15.15 8.57
N CYS A 51 7.95 -15.58 9.36
CA CYS A 51 8.02 -16.96 9.81
C CYS A 51 6.84 -17.24 10.76
N PRO A 52 5.87 -18.10 10.41
CA PRO A 52 4.84 -18.50 11.36
C PRO A 52 5.49 -19.54 12.27
N GLU A 53 5.96 -19.11 13.43
CA GLU A 53 6.27 -20.05 14.51
C GLU A 53 4.96 -20.66 15.00
N GLY A 54 4.77 -21.94 14.72
CA GLY A 54 3.68 -22.72 15.28
C GLY A 54 2.41 -22.70 14.43
N ALA A 55 2.09 -23.90 13.93
CA ALA A 55 0.81 -24.32 13.40
C ALA A 55 0.30 -23.59 12.16
N GLU A 56 0.56 -24.14 10.97
CA GLU A 56 -0.35 -23.89 9.85
C GLU A 56 -0.61 -25.16 9.04
N ASP A 57 -1.90 -25.42 8.84
CA ASP A 57 -2.47 -26.57 8.16
C ASP A 57 -1.84 -26.86 6.78
N THR A 58 -2.18 -28.01 6.21
CA THR A 58 -1.70 -28.43 4.89
C THR A 58 -1.98 -27.38 3.80
N TRP A 59 -3.05 -26.58 3.95
CA TRP A 59 -3.43 -25.57 2.97
C TRP A 59 -2.47 -24.38 2.99
N THR A 60 -2.09 -23.83 4.15
CA THR A 60 -1.07 -22.79 4.23
C THR A 60 0.26 -23.28 3.69
N ARG A 61 0.71 -24.47 4.11
CA ARG A 61 2.00 -25.02 3.65
C ARG A 61 2.03 -25.09 2.12
N ARG A 62 0.93 -25.52 1.52
CA ARG A 62 0.77 -25.53 0.06
C ARG A 62 0.75 -24.13 -0.53
N ALA A 63 0.07 -23.17 0.08
CA ALA A 63 0.00 -21.79 -0.38
C ALA A 63 1.38 -21.12 -0.37
N LEU A 64 2.12 -21.23 0.74
CA LEU A 64 3.48 -20.72 0.90
C LEU A 64 4.45 -21.36 -0.10
N LYS A 65 4.38 -22.68 -0.28
CA LYS A 65 5.22 -23.40 -1.26
C LYS A 65 4.96 -22.93 -2.70
N ASN A 66 3.71 -22.64 -3.06
CA ASN A 66 3.32 -22.32 -4.43
C ASN A 66 3.17 -20.82 -4.71
N ARG A 67 3.49 -19.93 -3.75
CA ARG A 67 3.19 -18.50 -3.81
C ARG A 67 3.68 -17.81 -5.08
N SER A 68 4.92 -18.06 -5.49
CA SER A 68 5.50 -17.48 -6.71
C SER A 68 4.81 -17.98 -7.98
N ALA A 69 4.41 -19.26 -8.01
CA ALA A 69 3.66 -19.83 -9.13
C ALA A 69 2.24 -19.25 -9.20
N GLN A 70 1.59 -19.04 -8.06
CA GLN A 70 0.26 -18.42 -7.99
C GLN A 70 0.30 -16.94 -8.40
N LEU A 71 1.34 -16.21 -8.02
CA LEU A 71 1.55 -14.83 -8.44
C LEU A 71 1.71 -14.71 -9.97
N LYS A 72 2.48 -15.63 -10.57
CA LYS A 72 2.62 -15.72 -12.05
C LYS A 72 1.27 -16.02 -12.71
N LYS A 73 0.50 -16.97 -12.17
CA LYS A 73 -0.84 -17.30 -12.68
C LYS A 73 -1.78 -16.10 -12.61
N LEU A 74 -1.83 -15.39 -11.48
CA LEU A 74 -2.68 -14.22 -11.31
C LEU A 74 -2.36 -13.11 -12.33
N SER A 75 -1.12 -13.05 -12.81
CA SER A 75 -0.66 -12.07 -13.80
C SER A 75 -0.87 -12.50 -15.26
N SER A 76 -1.53 -13.64 -15.52
CA SER A 76 -1.74 -14.21 -16.85
C SER A 76 -3.17 -13.97 -17.34
N TRP A 77 -3.31 -13.62 -18.62
CA TRP A 77 -4.61 -13.42 -19.27
C TRP A 77 -5.41 -14.73 -19.33
N GLU A 78 -4.75 -15.85 -19.58
CA GLU A 78 -5.37 -17.18 -19.62
C GLU A 78 -6.01 -17.56 -18.29
N THR A 79 -5.36 -17.18 -17.18
CA THR A 79 -5.92 -17.40 -15.84
C THR A 79 -7.04 -16.41 -15.55
N TYR A 80 -6.88 -15.14 -15.94
CA TYR A 80 -7.90 -14.10 -15.75
C TYR A 80 -9.22 -14.44 -16.46
N ALA A 81 -9.15 -15.01 -17.67
CA ALA A 81 -10.31 -15.46 -18.43
C ALA A 81 -11.08 -16.61 -17.76
N GLN A 82 -10.51 -17.26 -16.74
CA GLN A 82 -11.09 -18.41 -16.06
C GLN A 82 -11.36 -18.09 -14.58
N VAL A 83 -12.60 -17.67 -14.29
CA VAL A 83 -13.03 -17.17 -12.97
C VAL A 83 -12.64 -18.10 -11.82
N ASP A 84 -12.82 -19.42 -11.96
CA ASP A 84 -12.45 -20.38 -10.92
C ASP A 84 -10.95 -20.44 -10.65
N ARG A 85 -10.14 -20.41 -11.72
CA ARG A 85 -8.67 -20.46 -11.61
C ARG A 85 -8.14 -19.16 -11.04
N HIS A 86 -8.65 -18.02 -11.51
CA HIS A 86 -8.36 -16.70 -10.96
C HIS A 86 -8.73 -16.64 -9.47
N GLY A 87 -9.95 -17.02 -9.11
CA GLY A 87 -10.42 -17.06 -7.73
C GLY A 87 -9.59 -17.98 -6.84
N SER A 88 -9.15 -19.14 -7.36
CA SER A 88 -8.25 -20.04 -6.61
C SER A 88 -6.88 -19.42 -6.38
N ALA A 89 -6.32 -18.69 -7.34
CA ALA A 89 -5.05 -17.98 -7.17
C ALA A 89 -5.17 -16.87 -6.13
N VAL A 90 -6.25 -16.07 -6.19
CA VAL A 90 -6.58 -15.03 -5.20
C VAL A 90 -6.69 -15.62 -3.79
N ARG A 91 -7.46 -16.71 -3.60
CA ARG A 91 -7.60 -17.37 -2.29
C ARG A 91 -6.26 -17.90 -1.77
N SER A 92 -5.44 -18.49 -2.64
CA SER A 92 -4.12 -18.99 -2.26
C SER A 92 -3.19 -17.87 -1.83
N LEU A 93 -3.18 -16.71 -2.51
CA LEU A 93 -2.33 -15.59 -2.15
C LEU A 93 -2.82 -14.84 -0.91
N ASN A 94 -4.14 -14.70 -0.74
CA ASN A 94 -4.71 -14.20 0.51
C ASN A 94 -4.36 -15.10 1.71
N ARG A 95 -4.24 -16.42 1.51
CA ARG A 95 -3.76 -17.33 2.56
C ARG A 95 -2.29 -17.05 2.92
N VAL A 96 -1.44 -16.75 1.93
CA VAL A 96 -0.04 -16.34 2.17
C VAL A 96 0.02 -15.03 2.96
N LEU A 97 -0.78 -14.04 2.57
CA LEU A 97 -0.85 -12.75 3.28
C LEU A 97 -1.37 -12.91 4.71
N ALA A 98 -2.35 -13.79 4.94
CA ALA A 98 -2.83 -14.13 6.26
C ALA A 98 -1.75 -14.78 7.14
N ALA A 99 -0.98 -15.72 6.58
CA ALA A 99 0.13 -16.37 7.28
C ALA A 99 1.29 -15.41 7.60
N SER A 100 1.39 -14.31 6.86
CA SER A 100 2.45 -13.30 7.03
C SER A 100 2.10 -12.23 8.08
N GLN A 101 0.87 -12.26 8.63
CA GLN A 101 0.43 -11.30 9.63
C GLN A 101 1.04 -11.65 10.98
N ARG A 102 1.79 -10.71 11.56
CA ARG A 102 2.24 -10.81 12.95
C ARG A 102 1.03 -10.74 13.88
N GLN A 103 1.18 -11.30 15.09
CA GLN A 103 0.23 -11.08 16.16
C GLN A 103 0.07 -9.55 16.37
N GLY A 104 -1.15 -9.05 16.20
CA GLY A 104 -1.39 -7.59 16.20
C GLY A 104 -2.71 -7.12 15.58
N GLY A 105 -3.61 -8.05 15.19
CA GLY A 105 -4.96 -7.68 14.73
C GLY A 105 -5.04 -6.99 13.37
N ILE A 106 -3.92 -6.88 12.66
CA ILE A 106 -3.86 -6.36 11.29
C ILE A 106 -4.20 -7.49 10.31
N ARG A 107 -5.15 -7.23 9.42
CA ARG A 107 -5.53 -8.12 8.32
C ARG A 107 -5.28 -7.44 6.97
N ILE A 108 -4.49 -8.12 6.15
CA ILE A 108 -4.12 -7.72 4.79
C ILE A 108 -4.63 -8.75 3.80
N THR A 109 -5.24 -8.29 2.72
CA THR A 109 -5.61 -9.09 1.55
C THR A 109 -5.15 -8.39 0.28
N LEU A 110 -5.32 -9.02 -0.88
CA LEU A 110 -5.08 -8.38 -2.18
C LEU A 110 -6.00 -7.18 -2.47
N THR A 111 -7.01 -6.95 -1.64
CA THR A 111 -8.06 -5.95 -1.90
C THR A 111 -8.31 -5.01 -0.74
N ASP A 112 -7.72 -5.27 0.43
CA ASP A 112 -8.12 -4.59 1.65
C ASP A 112 -7.04 -4.63 2.73
N TYR A 113 -7.10 -3.66 3.63
CA TYR A 113 -6.31 -3.52 4.85
C TYR A 113 -7.24 -3.11 5.99
N SER A 114 -7.21 -3.87 7.08
CA SER A 114 -7.92 -3.50 8.30
C SER A 114 -7.03 -3.70 9.51
N ASP A 115 -7.21 -2.84 10.51
CA ASP A 115 -6.55 -2.89 11.79
C ASP A 115 -7.62 -2.99 12.88
N SER A 116 -7.45 -3.86 13.87
CA SER A 116 -8.43 -4.04 14.96
C SER A 116 -8.37 -2.93 16.00
N LEU A 117 -7.26 -2.20 16.08
CA LEU A 117 -7.00 -1.17 17.08
C LEU A 117 -7.17 0.24 16.49
N LEU A 118 -6.88 0.42 15.20
CA LEU A 118 -6.90 1.72 14.53
C LEU A 118 -8.00 1.80 13.47
N SER A 119 -8.73 2.92 13.45
CA SER A 119 -9.75 3.18 12.44
C SER A 119 -9.28 4.19 11.38
N PRO A 120 -9.45 3.92 10.07
CA PRO A 120 -9.13 4.87 9.01
C PRO A 120 -10.07 6.10 8.96
N THR A 121 -11.14 6.11 9.76
CA THR A 121 -12.10 7.22 9.84
C THR A 121 -11.88 8.13 11.05
N ARG A 122 -10.91 7.81 11.92
CA ARG A 122 -10.59 8.59 13.12
C ARG A 122 -9.23 9.28 12.94
N SER A 123 -9.20 10.60 12.93
CA SER A 123 -7.97 11.37 12.72
C SER A 123 -6.89 11.07 13.77
N ALA A 124 -7.27 10.83 15.03
CA ALA A 124 -6.34 10.43 16.09
C ALA A 124 -5.62 9.10 15.77
N ASP A 125 -6.32 8.15 15.16
CA ASP A 125 -5.76 6.84 14.79
C ASP A 125 -4.83 6.99 13.56
N LEU A 126 -5.18 7.88 12.62
CA LEU A 126 -4.31 8.25 11.50
C LEU A 126 -3.01 8.92 11.97
N ILE A 127 -3.10 9.86 12.94
CA ILE A 127 -1.92 10.50 13.55
C ILE A 127 -1.07 9.47 14.30
N SER A 128 -1.71 8.53 15.00
CA SER A 128 -1.01 7.44 15.68
C SER A 128 -0.23 6.57 14.69
N ALA A 129 -0.82 6.20 13.56
CA ALA A 129 -0.14 5.47 12.49
C ALA A 129 1.06 6.24 11.90
N ALA A 130 0.99 7.56 11.83
CA ALA A 130 2.11 8.41 11.40
C ALA A 130 3.21 8.54 12.47
N THR A 131 2.88 8.44 13.75
CA THR A 131 3.85 8.56 14.84
C THR A 131 4.70 7.28 14.98
N ASP A 132 4.12 6.12 14.71
CA ASP A 132 4.82 4.83 14.68
C ASP A 132 4.71 4.12 13.32
N PRO A 133 5.45 4.59 12.28
CA PRO A 133 5.45 3.94 10.98
C PRO A 133 5.89 2.48 11.01
N ALA A 134 6.76 2.11 11.96
CA ALA A 134 7.37 0.79 12.04
C ALA A 134 6.37 -0.31 12.43
N SER A 135 5.25 0.07 13.06
CA SER A 135 4.10 -0.81 13.30
C SER A 135 3.43 -1.30 12.00
N ASN A 136 3.56 -0.55 10.90
CA ASN A 136 2.93 -0.90 9.64
C ASN A 136 3.65 -2.08 8.95
N PRO A 137 2.93 -3.13 8.51
CA PRO A 137 3.57 -4.30 7.89
C PRO A 137 4.34 -4.00 6.60
N PHE A 138 4.01 -2.91 5.90
CA PHE A 138 4.71 -2.50 4.69
C PHE A 138 5.98 -1.67 4.98
N TYR A 139 6.24 -1.29 6.23
CA TYR A 139 7.37 -0.43 6.62
C TYR A 139 8.73 -0.94 6.18
N PRO A 140 9.10 -2.22 6.40
CA PRO A 140 10.41 -2.72 5.97
C PRO A 140 10.65 -2.51 4.47
N TYR A 141 9.59 -2.60 3.66
CA TYR A 141 9.70 -2.39 2.22
C TYR A 141 9.68 -0.92 1.83
N PHE A 142 8.68 -0.15 2.27
CA PHE A 142 8.53 1.22 1.79
C PHE A 142 9.63 2.14 2.32
N SER A 143 10.18 1.88 3.51
CA SER A 143 11.25 2.73 4.07
C SER A 143 12.50 2.67 3.19
N GLU A 144 13.00 1.46 2.91
CA GLU A 144 14.13 1.22 2.00
C GLU A 144 13.84 1.77 0.60
N ARG A 145 12.66 1.44 0.05
CA ARG A 145 12.29 1.82 -1.31
C ARG A 145 12.20 3.34 -1.50
N LEU A 146 11.58 4.04 -0.56
CA LEU A 146 11.42 5.49 -0.63
C LEU A 146 12.75 6.20 -0.38
N SER A 147 13.57 5.73 0.56
CA SER A 147 14.90 6.29 0.80
C SER A 147 15.76 6.25 -0.46
N ALA A 148 15.83 5.09 -1.13
CA ALA A 148 16.59 4.97 -2.39
C ALA A 148 16.09 5.92 -3.48
N LEU A 149 14.77 6.12 -3.60
CA LEU A 149 14.18 7.02 -4.60
C LEU A 149 14.43 8.50 -4.27
N ILE A 150 14.35 8.87 -3.00
CA ILE A 150 14.51 10.24 -2.54
C ILE A 150 15.98 10.66 -2.63
N GLU A 151 16.90 9.82 -2.14
CA GLU A 151 18.34 10.11 -2.17
C GLU A 151 18.89 10.13 -3.60
N GLY A 152 18.41 9.23 -4.46
CA GLY A 152 18.86 9.17 -5.85
C GLY A 152 18.35 10.30 -6.75
N ARG A 153 17.32 11.05 -6.33
CA ARG A 153 16.66 12.06 -7.20
C ARG A 153 16.38 13.41 -6.58
N ASN A 154 16.49 13.51 -5.25
CA ASN A 154 16.23 14.70 -4.47
C ASN A 154 14.94 15.44 -4.87
N PRO A 155 13.76 14.77 -4.86
CA PRO A 155 12.51 15.40 -5.25
C PRO A 155 12.16 16.53 -4.28
N ARG A 156 11.61 17.65 -4.76
CA ARG A 156 11.14 18.74 -3.88
C ARG A 156 9.79 18.45 -3.20
N ALA A 157 9.03 17.51 -3.75
CA ALA A 157 7.68 17.19 -3.29
C ALA A 157 7.32 15.73 -3.55
N VAL A 158 6.50 15.20 -2.65
CA VAL A 158 5.86 13.88 -2.72
C VAL A 158 4.35 14.07 -2.76
N GLY A 159 3.69 13.50 -3.77
CA GLY A 159 2.23 13.40 -3.84
C GLY A 159 1.78 11.99 -3.45
N ILE A 160 0.79 11.86 -2.57
CA ILE A 160 0.23 10.58 -2.14
C ILE A 160 -1.22 10.48 -2.62
N SER A 161 -1.54 9.43 -3.37
CA SER A 161 -2.87 9.20 -3.94
C SER A 161 -3.73 8.32 -3.03
N LEU A 162 -4.49 8.98 -2.16
CA LEU A 162 -5.38 8.38 -1.17
C LEU A 162 -6.84 8.41 -1.67
N ASN A 163 -7.31 7.27 -2.18
CA ASN A 163 -8.66 7.12 -2.76
C ASN A 163 -9.59 6.25 -1.90
N TYR A 164 -9.03 5.32 -1.12
CA TYR A 164 -9.80 4.32 -0.37
C TYR A 164 -9.44 4.32 1.12
N LEU A 165 -10.40 3.95 1.97
CA LEU A 165 -10.16 3.83 3.42
C LEU A 165 -9.07 2.81 3.76
N SER A 166 -8.99 1.71 2.99
CA SER A 166 -7.94 0.68 3.09
C SER A 166 -6.53 1.21 2.83
N GLN A 167 -6.40 2.41 2.25
CA GLN A 167 -5.11 3.06 2.07
C GLN A 167 -4.73 4.00 3.21
N ALA A 168 -5.69 4.43 4.05
CA ALA A 168 -5.50 5.57 4.94
C ALA A 168 -4.40 5.32 5.98
N LEU A 169 -4.49 4.25 6.77
CA LEU A 169 -3.50 3.94 7.82
C LEU A 169 -2.09 3.74 7.24
N CYS A 170 -1.96 3.02 6.13
CA CYS A 170 -0.69 2.86 5.43
C CYS A 170 -0.15 4.17 4.85
N SER A 171 -1.02 5.04 4.31
CA SER A 171 -0.62 6.36 3.81
C SER A 171 -0.05 7.22 4.94
N PHE A 172 -0.69 7.20 6.11
CA PHE A 172 -0.24 7.94 7.28
C PHE A 172 1.07 7.39 7.85
N ALA A 173 1.28 6.07 7.86
CA ALA A 173 2.57 5.49 8.17
C ALA A 173 3.69 5.97 7.21
N VAL A 174 3.41 6.03 5.89
CA VAL A 174 4.34 6.60 4.91
C VAL A 174 4.62 8.08 5.19
N ILE A 175 3.59 8.88 5.48
CA ILE A 175 3.74 10.30 5.84
C ILE A 175 4.62 10.48 7.07
N GLY A 176 4.37 9.68 8.11
CA GLY A 176 5.17 9.66 9.34
C GLY A 176 6.64 9.39 9.09
N PHE A 177 6.93 8.36 8.29
CA PHE A 177 8.30 8.06 7.86
C PHE A 177 8.94 9.23 7.11
N LEU A 178 8.24 9.79 6.13
CA LEU A 178 8.75 10.93 5.35
C LEU A 178 9.01 12.16 6.23
N ARG A 179 8.11 12.48 7.17
CA ARG A 179 8.30 13.62 8.09
C ARG A 179 9.48 13.41 9.03
N LYS A 180 9.70 12.18 9.50
CA LYS A 180 10.80 11.85 10.41
C LYS A 180 12.17 11.88 9.71
N HIS A 181 12.26 11.39 8.48
CA HIS A 181 13.53 11.19 7.79
C HIS A 181 13.85 12.25 6.73
N TYR A 182 12.83 12.93 6.20
CA TYR A 182 12.95 13.91 5.12
C TYR A 182 12.05 15.13 5.39
N PRO A 183 12.27 15.87 6.49
CA PRO A 183 11.35 16.92 6.98
C PRO A 183 11.12 18.06 5.99
N GLU A 184 12.10 18.34 5.13
CA GLU A 184 12.05 19.38 4.09
C GLU A 184 11.18 19.01 2.88
N LEU A 185 10.78 17.75 2.74
CA LEU A 185 9.92 17.33 1.63
C LEU A 185 8.52 17.90 1.79
N LYS A 186 8.05 18.61 0.76
CA LYS A 186 6.64 18.98 0.66
C LYS A 186 5.80 17.73 0.40
N ILE A 187 4.94 17.38 1.36
CA ILE A 187 3.98 16.28 1.22
C ILE A 187 2.64 16.86 0.77
N VAL A 188 2.07 16.28 -0.29
CA VAL A 188 0.75 16.64 -0.82
C VAL A 188 -0.12 15.40 -0.83
N LEU A 189 -1.30 15.48 -0.20
CA LEU A 189 -2.31 14.42 -0.25
C LEU A 189 -3.39 14.80 -1.26
N GLY A 190 -3.82 13.82 -2.05
CA GLY A 190 -4.96 13.97 -2.95
C GLY A 190 -5.61 12.63 -3.24
N GLY A 191 -6.72 12.66 -3.97
CA GLY A 191 -7.53 11.48 -4.28
C GLY A 191 -8.93 11.55 -3.70
N GLY A 192 -9.77 10.59 -4.09
CA GLY A 192 -11.21 10.62 -3.80
C GLY A 192 -11.56 10.67 -2.31
N LEU A 193 -10.78 9.99 -1.45
CA LEU A 193 -11.02 10.00 -0.01
C LEU A 193 -10.69 11.37 0.60
N VAL A 194 -9.60 11.98 0.16
CA VAL A 194 -9.20 13.33 0.60
C VAL A 194 -10.26 14.35 0.19
N SER A 195 -10.72 14.30 -1.07
CA SER A 195 -11.82 15.16 -1.53
C SER A 195 -13.10 14.93 -0.74
N SER A 196 -13.41 13.68 -0.38
CA SER A 196 -14.57 13.38 0.46
C SER A 196 -14.45 13.96 1.86
N TRP A 197 -13.27 13.93 2.49
CA TRP A 197 -13.05 14.53 3.80
C TRP A 197 -13.22 16.06 3.75
N LEU A 198 -12.59 16.71 2.77
CA LEU A 198 -12.65 18.16 2.60
C LEU A 198 -14.05 18.69 2.24
N SER A 199 -14.88 17.85 1.62
CA SER A 199 -16.25 18.23 1.24
C SER A 199 -17.25 18.16 2.40
N ARG A 200 -16.84 17.68 3.58
CA ARG A 200 -17.71 17.61 4.74
C ARG A 200 -17.90 19.01 5.36
N PRO A 201 -19.14 19.47 5.60
CA PRO A 201 -19.40 20.79 6.18
C PRO A 201 -18.78 20.99 7.57
N ASP A 202 -18.60 19.91 8.32
CA ASP A 202 -18.01 19.88 9.66
C ASP A 202 -16.49 19.66 9.64
N TRP A 203 -15.84 19.61 8.47
CA TRP A 203 -14.41 19.38 8.38
C TRP A 203 -13.61 20.52 9.01
N ARG A 204 -12.74 20.16 9.95
CA ARG A 204 -11.67 21.00 10.49
C ARG A 204 -10.38 20.22 10.33
N ASP A 205 -9.33 20.89 9.87
CA ASP A 205 -8.04 20.24 9.63
C ASP A 205 -7.48 19.69 10.96
N PRO A 206 -7.38 18.35 11.11
CA PRO A 206 -6.83 17.74 12.31
C PRO A 206 -5.34 17.37 12.16
N PHE A 207 -4.70 17.69 11.02
CA PHE A 207 -3.38 17.19 10.62
C PHE A 207 -2.28 18.28 10.62
#